data_AF-A0A923TPT8-F1
#
_entry.id   AF-A0A923TPT8-F1
#
_cell.length_a   1.000
_cell.length_b   1.000
_cell.length_c   1.000
_cell.angle_alpha   90.00
_cell.angle_beta   90.00
_cell.angle_gamma   90.00
#
_symmetry.space_group_name_H-M   'P 1'
#
loop_
_entity.id
_entity.type
_entity.pdbx_description
1 polymer ?
#
loop_
_entity_poly.entity_id
_entity_poly.type
_entity_poly.pdbx_seq_one_letter_code
_entity_poly.pdbx_strand_id
1 'polypeptide(L)' 'MTADTILLVGHGSREKSGNDEIFAFAEQWRRRQPGWRIEVCFIEFSDITMSEGLRRAATGAGRVLVVPLILNAAGH' A
#
# COMPACT_ATOMS: atom_id res chain seq x y z
N MET A 1 23.44 0.12 2.31
CA MET A 1 22.38 1.14 2.30
C MET A 1 21.06 0.43 2.52
N THR A 2 20.33 0.72 3.58
CA THR A 2 19.02 0.09 3.78
C THR A 2 18.02 0.71 2.83
N ALA A 3 17.35 -0.12 2.02
CA ALA A 3 16.35 0.34 1.09
C ALA A 3 15.07 0.75 1.85
N ASP A 4 14.48 1.87 1.44
CA ASP A 4 13.15 2.27 1.91
C ASP A 4 12.07 1.42 1.22
N THR A 5 11.01 1.08 1.94
CA THR A 5 9.79 0.50 1.36
C THR A 5 8.64 1.48 1.50
N ILE A 6 7.87 1.68 0.43
CA ILE A 6 6.62 2.44 0.46
C ILE A 6 5.49 1.46 0.75
N LEU A 7 4.67 1.76 1.76
CA LEU A 7 3.43 1.05 2.04
C LEU A 7 2.25 1.96 1.69
N LEU A 8 1.58 1.68 0.57
CA LEU A 8 0.35 2.34 0.19
C LEU A 8 -0.81 1.76 1.00
N VAL A 9 -1.55 2.63 1.69
CA VAL A 9 -2.68 2.23 2.53
C VAL A 9 -3.98 2.74 1.93
N GLY A 10 -4.81 1.84 1.41
CA GLY A 10 -6.19 2.15 1.06
C GLY A 10 -7.12 2.02 2.26
N HIS A 11 -8.28 2.66 2.23
CA HIS A 11 -9.35 2.31 3.17
C HIS A 11 -9.81 0.86 2.94
N GLY A 12 -9.99 0.50 1.68
CA GLY A 12 -10.57 -0.77 1.23
C GLY A 12 -12.06 -0.64 0.96
N SER A 13 -12.54 -1.43 0.00
CA SER A 13 -13.90 -1.39 -0.53
C SER A 13 -14.54 -2.77 -0.48
N ARG A 14 -15.86 -2.81 -0.24
CA ARG A 14 -16.68 -4.01 -0.42
C ARG A 14 -16.85 -4.38 -1.89
N GLU A 15 -16.77 -3.39 -2.77
CA GLU A 15 -16.74 -3.61 -4.21
C GLU A 15 -15.31 -3.92 -4.63
N LYS A 16 -15.10 -5.14 -5.15
CA LYS A 16 -13.78 -5.63 -5.53
C LYS A 16 -13.04 -4.68 -6.49
N SER A 17 -13.77 -4.06 -7.41
CA SER A 17 -13.24 -3.07 -8.36
C SER A 17 -12.51 -1.91 -7.67
N GLY A 18 -13.01 -1.44 -6.52
CA GLY A 18 -12.36 -0.35 -5.78
C GLY A 18 -10.97 -0.74 -5.24
N ASN A 19 -10.81 -1.99 -4.77
CA ASN A 19 -9.50 -2.48 -4.35
C ASN A 19 -8.57 -2.73 -5.55
N ASP A 20 -9.13 -3.23 -6.66
CA ASP A 20 -8.40 -3.48 -7.91
C ASP A 20 -7.78 -2.19 -8.49
N GLU A 21 -8.47 -1.05 -8.38
CA GLU A 21 -7.95 0.25 -8.80
C GLU A 21 -6.70 0.68 -8.00
N ILE A 22 -6.68 0.42 -6.70
CA ILE A 22 -5.52 0.72 -5.84
C ILE A 22 -4.32 -0.16 -6.21
N PHE A 23 -4.56 -1.45 -6.47
CA PHE A 23 -3.51 -2.33 -6.96
C PHE A 23 -2.98 -1.88 -8.33
N ALA A 24 -3.86 -1.49 -9.25
CA ALA A 24 -3.47 -0.98 -10.55
C ALA A 24 -2.66 0.32 -10.44
N PHE A 25 -3.00 1.20 -9.50
CA PHE A 25 -2.23 2.41 -9.20
C PHE A 25 -0.82 2.07 -8.68
N ALA A 26 -0.70 1.13 -7.74
CA ALA A 26 0.60 0.70 -7.23
C ALA A 26 1.46 0.09 -8.35
N GLU A 27 0.88 -0.73 -9.21
CA GLU A 27 1.59 -1.39 -10.31
C GLU A 27 2.09 -0.38 -11.35
N GLN A 28 1.30 0.63 -11.64
CA GLN A 28 1.72 1.76 -12.48
C GLN A 28 2.98 2.45 -11.94
N TRP A 29 3.08 2.62 -10.61
CA TRP A 29 4.26 3.21 -9.98
C TRP A 29 5.46 2.28 -9.97
N ARG A 30 5.26 0.97 -9.71
CA ARG A 30 6.34 -0.02 -9.81
C ARG A 30 6.97 -0.03 -11.21
N ARG A 31 6.13 0.04 -12.25
CA ARG A 31 6.60 0.15 -13.64
C ARG A 31 7.36 1.43 -13.94
N ARG A 32 6.90 2.56 -13.39
CA ARG A 32 7.54 3.87 -13.60
C ARG A 32 8.83 4.04 -12.78
N GLN A 33 8.94 3.35 -11.65
CA GLN A 33 10.06 3.41 -10.71
C GLN A 33 10.50 2.00 -10.30
N PRO A 34 11.22 1.25 -11.17
CA PRO A 34 11.57 -0.15 -10.91
C PRO A 34 12.47 -0.37 -9.68
N GLY A 35 13.17 0.67 -9.22
CA GLY A 35 13.99 0.63 -8.01
C GLY A 35 13.21 0.83 -6.71
N TRP A 36 11.92 1.19 -6.78
CA TRP A 36 11.09 1.39 -5.60
C TRP A 36 10.43 0.09 -5.19
N ARG A 37 10.52 -0.24 -3.91
CA ARG A 37 9.70 -1.29 -3.33
C ARG A 37 8.40 -0.68 -2.82
N ILE A 38 7.29 -1.15 -3.37
CA ILE A 38 5.95 -0.68 -3.05
C ILE A 38 5.11 -1.88 -2.62
N GLU A 39 4.63 -1.86 -1.38
CA GLU A 39 3.63 -2.77 -0.83
C GLU A 39 2.27 -2.06 -0.75
N VAL A 40 1.18 -2.82 -0.70
CA VAL A 40 -0.19 -2.31 -0.58
C VAL A 40 -0.88 -3.02 0.57
N CYS A 41 -1.64 -2.31 1.37
CA CYS A 41 -2.59 -2.88 2.32
C CYS A 41 -3.83 -2.01 2.47
N PHE A 42 -4.79 -2.50 3.25
CA PHE A 42 -6.04 -1.83 3.48
C PHE A 42 -6.42 -1.83 4.97
N ILE A 43 -7.19 -0.81 5.36
CA ILE A 43 -7.75 -0.68 6.71
C ILE A 43 -8.85 -1.73 6.91
N GLU A 44 -9.75 -1.88 5.94
CA GLU A 44 -10.88 -2.82 5.96
C GLU A 44 -11.11 -3.49 4.59
N PHE A 45 -12.05 -4.44 4.53
CA PHE A 45 -12.58 -5.04 3.30
C PHE A 45 -11.54 -5.61 2.31
N SER A 46 -10.39 -6.06 2.81
CA SER A 46 -9.35 -6.73 2.02
C SER A 46 -8.58 -7.74 2.88
N ASP A 47 -8.14 -8.83 2.25
CA ASP A 47 -7.31 -9.84 2.91
C ASP A 47 -5.89 -9.33 3.22
N ILE A 48 -5.42 -8.31 2.51
CA ILE A 48 -4.14 -7.67 2.79
C ILE A 48 -4.34 -6.57 3.84
N THR A 49 -4.54 -7.02 5.07
CA THR A 49 -4.74 -6.15 6.24
C THR A 49 -3.54 -5.24 6.51
N MET A 50 -3.73 -4.19 7.31
CA MET A 50 -2.66 -3.30 7.77
C MET A 50 -1.49 -4.09 8.40
N SER A 51 -1.77 -5.05 9.28
CA SER A 51 -0.76 -5.88 9.95
C SER A 51 0.03 -6.73 8.95
N GLU A 52 -0.65 -7.30 7.95
CA GLU A 52 -0.02 -8.06 6.87
C GLU A 52 0.87 -7.17 6.00
N GLY A 53 0.36 -6.03 5.57
CA GLY A 53 1.08 -5.05 4.77
C GLY A 53 2.34 -4.55 5.45
N LEU A 54 2.23 -4.19 6.74
CA LEU A 54 3.37 -3.71 7.50
C LEU A 54 4.45 -4.79 7.65
N ARG A 55 4.06 -6.05 7.89
CA ARG A 55 5.03 -7.16 7.97
C ARG A 55 5.78 -7.35 6.66
N ARG A 56 5.07 -7.34 5.53
CA ARG A 56 5.68 -7.40 4.19
C ARG A 56 6.63 -6.23 3.97
N ALA A 57 6.16 -5.01 4.25
CA ALA A 57 6.93 -3.79 4.02
C ALA A 57 8.20 -3.71 4.86
N ALA A 58 8.15 -4.17 6.12
CA ALA A 58 9.27 -4.17 7.05
C ALA A 58 10.36 -5.19 6.69
N THR A 59 10.04 -6.22 5.90
CA THR A 59 10.98 -7.31 5.61
C THR A 59 12.17 -6.78 4.81
N GLY A 60 13.35 -6.63 5.43
CA GLY A 60 14.56 -6.12 4.77
C GLY A 60 14.58 -4.61 4.51
N ALA A 61 13.60 -3.86 5.02
CA ALA A 61 13.58 -2.40 4.93
C ALA A 61 14.30 -1.78 6.12
N GLY A 62 15.05 -0.69 5.91
CA GLY A 62 15.54 0.13 7.02
C GLY A 62 14.52 1.15 7.51
N ARG A 63 13.56 1.49 6.64
CA ARG A 63 12.47 2.42 6.91
C ARG A 63 11.28 2.08 6.02
N VAL A 64 10.09 2.20 6.60
CA VAL A 64 8.81 2.06 5.90
C VAL A 64 8.15 3.43 5.82
N LEU A 65 7.85 3.89 4.62
CA LEU A 65 7.10 5.10 4.34
C LEU A 65 5.63 4.72 4.17
N VAL A 66 4.80 5.03 5.17
CA VAL A 66 3.35 4.76 5.12
C VAL A 66 2.64 5.91 4.43
N VAL A 67 1.94 5.63 3.34
CA VAL A 67 1.29 6.62 2.48
C VAL A 67 -0.20 6.29 2.36
N PRO A 68 -1.08 7.03 3.06
CA PRO A 68 -2.52 6.89 2.90
C PRO A 68 -2.95 7.33 1.50
N LEU A 69 -3.65 6.46 0.77
CA LEU A 69 -4.27 6.79 -0.52
C LEU A 69 -5.75 7.12 -0.29
N ILE A 70 -5.99 8.29 0.29
CA ILE A 70 -7.31 8.77 0.71
C ILE A 70 -7.49 10.19 0.17
N LEU A 71 -8.55 10.43 -0.61
CA LEU A 71 -8.80 11.73 -1.25
C LEU A 71 -9.52 12.71 -0.31
N ASN A 72 -10.43 12.21 0.51
CA ASN A 72 -11.22 13.03 1.44
C ASN A 72 -10.95 12.58 2.86
N ALA A 73 -10.80 13.52 3.79
CA ALA A 73 -10.74 13.23 5.21
C ALA A 73 -12.12 12.72 5.68
N ALA A 74 -12.32 11.41 5.62
CA ALA A 74 -13.19 10.70 6.55
C ALA A 74 -12.29 10.24 7.70
N GLY A 75 -12.78 10.23 8.95
CA GLY A 75 -11.96 10.05 10.17
C GLY A 75 -11.32 8.66 10.33
N HIS A 76 -10.44 8.30 9.40
CA HIS A 76 -9.69 7.05 9.27
C HIS A 76 -8.23 7.21 9.67
#